data_AF-A0A973MAP6-F1
#
_entry.id   AF-A0A973MAP6-F1
#
_cell.length_a   1.000
_cell.length_b   1.000
_cell.length_c   1.000
_cell.angle_alpha   90.00
_cell.angle_beta   90.00
_cell.angle_gamma   90.00
#
_symmetry.space_group_name_H-M   'P 1'
#
loop_
_entity.id
_entity.type
_entity.pdbx_description
1 polymer ?
#
loop_
_entity_poly.entity_id
_entity_poly.type
_entity_poly.pdbx_seq_one_letter_code
_entity_poly.pdbx_strand_id
1 'polypeptide(L)'
;MASPDYSDGCMIALYPPQQLAEDLAVPDGLDSADMHVTVAYLGDTADVDRDKLLAAAQALAARKPAEAVISGHARFTGGKQDVIVALVDSPDLEDLRGDVLAALDERDVALPREHGYTPHLTITYIDRDAPSPVERLDSRPVAFSAVSAVYGTERTNFPFLAAETAPARTATENATIRLGNPQGVWRPIYTRRQALHATADHTILTAWEKDAAGLDLADAVAAWHQAIGENRQPADQHRRDTAAAAVLAVLTARSWKRTRDALAATAQHAHRAGWDAGHHLTTHHRDDDTSYATSAYSVGARDMSDHNAAGTATAALTAALAATARRAGRTMATSSSPQTDSEDTVDAGDDLLLSADVTVSAAYGAGLLAAYLNAGVSAVEWITAGDERVCDACLANEAGNPYSLYGAPRLPAHPRCRCVLAPV
;
A
#
# COMPACT_ATOMS: atom_id res chain seq x y z
N MET A 1 27.24 -19.56 33.93
CA MET A 1 28.31 -20.41 33.32
C MET A 1 28.74 -19.76 32.02
N ALA A 2 29.98 -19.97 31.54
CA ALA A 2 30.51 -19.18 30.43
C ALA A 2 29.86 -19.55 29.09
N SER A 3 29.35 -18.54 28.37
CA SER A 3 28.88 -18.64 26.99
C SER A 3 30.00 -19.12 26.05
N PRO A 4 29.68 -19.67 24.87
CA PRO A 4 30.70 -20.02 23.89
C PRO A 4 31.53 -18.78 23.51
N ASP A 5 32.83 -18.97 23.35
CA ASP A 5 33.75 -17.90 22.94
C ASP A 5 33.59 -17.65 21.43
N TYR A 6 33.09 -16.48 21.09
CA TYR A 6 32.93 -16.01 19.71
C TYR A 6 33.82 -14.78 19.43
N SER A 7 34.90 -14.60 20.21
CA SER A 7 35.77 -13.42 20.11
C SER A 7 36.49 -13.27 18.76
N ASP A 8 36.47 -14.31 17.93
CA ASP A 8 36.98 -14.35 16.56
C ASP A 8 35.89 -14.47 15.48
N GLY A 9 34.60 -14.49 15.85
CA GLY A 9 33.50 -14.65 14.91
C GLY A 9 33.24 -13.40 14.05
N CYS A 10 32.86 -13.64 12.78
CA CYS A 10 32.48 -12.59 11.84
C CYS A 10 31.01 -12.74 11.44
N MET A 11 30.24 -11.66 11.49
CA MET A 11 28.82 -11.69 11.12
C MET A 11 28.25 -10.34 10.71
N ILE A 12 27.12 -10.39 10.02
CA ILE A 12 26.16 -9.29 9.91
C ILE A 12 24.99 -9.58 10.84
N ALA A 13 24.66 -8.64 11.71
CA ALA A 13 23.67 -8.81 12.76
C ALA A 13 22.83 -7.54 13.00
N LEU A 14 21.68 -7.72 13.65
CA LEU A 14 20.82 -6.64 14.15
C LEU A 14 20.80 -6.67 15.68
N TYR A 15 21.03 -5.52 16.30
CA TYR A 15 20.96 -5.39 17.76
C TYR A 15 19.66 -4.69 18.16
N PRO A 16 18.88 -5.25 19.10
CA PRO A 16 17.64 -4.64 19.55
C PRO A 16 17.92 -3.34 20.34
N PRO A 17 16.88 -2.53 20.62
CA PRO A 17 17.00 -1.46 21.60
C PRO A 17 17.48 -2.00 22.95
N GLN A 18 18.40 -1.29 23.60
CA GLN A 18 19.03 -1.72 24.84
C GLN A 18 18.00 -2.08 25.94
N GLN A 19 16.95 -1.26 26.10
CA GLN A 19 15.88 -1.53 27.06
C GLN A 19 15.17 -2.87 26.79
N LEU A 20 14.99 -3.24 25.53
CA LEU A 20 14.37 -4.52 25.18
C LEU A 20 15.31 -5.68 25.51
N ALA A 21 16.61 -5.54 25.27
CA ALA A 21 17.59 -6.57 25.63
C ALA A 21 17.67 -6.76 27.16
N GLU A 22 17.64 -5.68 27.93
CA GLU A 22 17.60 -5.72 29.39
C GLU A 22 16.34 -6.41 29.92
N ASP A 23 15.19 -6.14 29.31
CA ASP A 23 13.92 -6.79 29.65
C ASP A 23 13.93 -8.31 29.33
N LEU A 24 14.71 -8.74 28.34
CA LEU A 24 14.87 -10.14 27.94
C LEU A 24 15.95 -10.88 28.73
N ALA A 25 16.82 -10.15 29.43
CA ALA A 25 17.93 -10.73 30.16
C ALA A 25 17.44 -11.65 31.29
N VAL A 26 18.13 -12.78 31.45
CA VAL A 26 17.87 -13.75 32.52
C VAL A 26 19.13 -13.90 33.39
N PRO A 27 18.99 -14.34 34.65
CA PRO A 27 20.14 -14.66 35.49
C PRO A 27 21.08 -15.65 34.80
N ASP A 28 22.39 -15.37 34.84
CA ASP A 28 23.43 -16.15 34.17
C ASP A 28 23.26 -16.29 32.64
N GLY A 29 22.44 -15.44 32.02
CA GLY A 29 22.26 -15.34 30.56
C GLY A 29 23.34 -14.52 29.86
N LEU A 30 23.16 -14.30 28.55
CA LEU A 30 24.00 -13.37 27.79
C LEU A 30 23.85 -11.94 28.33
N ASP A 31 24.92 -11.15 28.22
CA ASP A 31 24.82 -9.72 28.46
C ASP A 31 23.85 -9.11 27.44
N SER A 32 22.95 -8.26 27.94
CA SER A 32 22.02 -7.47 27.12
C SER A 32 22.72 -6.74 25.95
N ALA A 33 23.95 -6.26 26.14
CA ALA A 33 24.72 -5.56 25.10
C ALA A 33 25.17 -6.47 23.94
N ASP A 34 25.25 -7.77 24.20
CA ASP A 34 25.67 -8.81 23.26
C ASP A 34 24.49 -9.52 22.60
N MET A 35 23.25 -9.28 23.05
CA MET A 35 22.05 -9.86 22.45
C MET A 35 21.82 -9.29 21.05
N HIS A 36 21.66 -10.16 20.07
CA HIS A 36 21.47 -9.77 18.67
C HIS A 36 20.73 -10.84 17.87
N VAL A 37 20.18 -10.43 16.72
CA VAL A 37 19.70 -11.33 15.67
C VAL A 37 20.82 -11.47 14.64
N THR A 38 21.41 -12.65 14.55
CA THR A 38 22.40 -12.94 13.51
C THR A 38 21.68 -13.03 12.16
N VAL A 39 22.02 -12.18 11.21
CA VAL A 39 21.47 -12.23 9.84
C VAL A 39 22.31 -13.10 8.94
N ALA A 40 23.65 -13.06 9.09
CA ALA A 40 24.58 -13.95 8.40
C ALA A 40 25.84 -14.15 9.24
N TYR A 41 26.17 -15.41 9.55
CA TYR A 41 27.45 -15.78 10.17
C TYR A 41 28.43 -16.19 9.07
N LEU A 42 29.65 -15.66 9.10
CA LEU A 42 30.62 -15.72 8.01
C LEU A 42 31.84 -16.58 8.32
N GLY A 43 31.91 -17.16 9.52
CA GLY A 43 33.11 -17.86 10.01
C GLY A 43 33.99 -16.95 10.85
N ASP A 44 35.26 -17.28 10.96
CA ASP A 44 36.19 -16.64 11.87
C ASP A 44 37.01 -15.55 11.15
N THR A 45 37.60 -14.61 11.90
CA THR A 45 38.41 -13.49 11.37
C THR A 45 39.59 -13.91 10.48
N ALA A 46 40.04 -15.17 10.55
CA ALA A 46 41.09 -15.68 9.68
C ALA A 46 40.63 -15.86 8.21
N ASP A 47 39.32 -16.06 8.00
CA ASP A 47 38.74 -16.45 6.71
C ASP A 47 37.92 -15.32 6.05
N VAL A 48 37.68 -14.23 6.78
CA VAL A 48 36.84 -13.11 6.34
C VAL A 48 37.68 -11.86 6.09
N ASP A 49 37.52 -11.25 4.92
CA ASP A 49 38.08 -9.93 4.64
C ASP A 49 37.24 -8.84 5.34
N ARG A 50 37.86 -8.16 6.30
CA ARG A 50 37.23 -7.12 7.10
C ARG A 50 36.64 -5.99 6.26
N ASP A 51 37.37 -5.50 5.26
CA ASP A 51 36.95 -4.33 4.49
C ASP A 51 35.75 -4.67 3.61
N LYS A 52 35.74 -5.89 3.04
CA LYS A 52 34.60 -6.40 2.29
C LYS A 52 33.35 -6.58 3.16
N LEU A 53 33.52 -7.10 4.38
CA LEU A 53 32.43 -7.22 5.35
C LEU A 53 31.84 -5.85 5.71
N LEU A 54 32.68 -4.88 6.05
CA LEU A 54 32.24 -3.52 6.37
C LEU A 54 31.55 -2.86 5.19
N ALA A 55 32.07 -3.03 3.97
CA ALA A 55 31.45 -2.51 2.75
C ALA A 55 30.11 -3.17 2.44
N ALA A 56 29.94 -4.47 2.73
CA ALA A 56 28.67 -5.17 2.58
C ALA A 56 27.63 -4.63 3.56
N ALA A 57 28.00 -4.48 4.84
CA ALA A 57 27.10 -3.91 5.85
C ALA A 57 26.77 -2.44 5.57
N GLN A 58 27.74 -1.64 5.11
CA GLN A 58 27.52 -0.25 4.75
C GLN A 58 26.54 -0.10 3.57
N ALA A 59 26.59 -0.99 2.57
CA ALA A 59 25.65 -0.95 1.46
C ALA A 59 24.19 -1.13 1.92
N LEU A 60 24.00 -1.91 2.98
CA LEU A 60 22.69 -2.16 3.59
C LEU A 60 22.20 -0.99 4.45
N ALA A 61 23.08 -0.05 4.81
CA ALA A 61 22.69 1.17 5.53
C ALA A 61 21.67 2.00 4.73
N ALA A 62 21.60 1.85 3.41
CA ALA A 62 20.58 2.49 2.57
C ALA A 62 19.15 1.96 2.80
N ARG A 63 18.97 0.87 3.55
CA ARG A 63 17.65 0.32 3.90
C ARG A 63 17.00 1.16 5.00
N LYS A 64 15.68 1.03 5.12
CA LYS A 64 14.92 1.52 6.27
C LYS A 64 15.22 0.67 7.52
N PRO A 65 14.97 1.19 8.73
CA PRO A 65 14.97 0.38 9.94
C PRO A 65 14.09 -0.85 9.79
N ALA A 66 14.57 -2.00 10.27
CA ALA A 66 13.81 -3.24 10.21
C ALA A 66 12.85 -3.30 11.41
N GLU A 67 11.55 -3.33 11.13
CA GLU A 67 10.51 -3.54 12.14
C GLU A 67 10.19 -5.03 12.24
N ALA A 68 10.06 -5.52 13.47
CA ALA A 68 9.72 -6.91 13.73
C ALA A 68 8.94 -7.05 15.04
N VAL A 69 8.51 -8.27 15.32
CA VAL A 69 7.80 -8.63 16.55
C VAL A 69 8.51 -9.82 17.18
N ILE A 70 8.78 -9.74 18.48
CA ILE A 70 9.09 -10.93 19.27
C ILE A 70 7.81 -11.76 19.32
N SER A 71 7.80 -12.94 18.71
CA SER A 71 6.60 -13.77 18.53
C SER A 71 6.50 -14.93 19.54
N GLY A 72 7.54 -15.11 20.36
CA GLY A 72 7.61 -16.13 21.39
C GLY A 72 9.05 -16.49 21.72
N HIS A 73 9.26 -17.65 22.35
CA HIS A 73 10.58 -18.18 22.62
C HIS A 73 10.69 -19.63 22.12
N ALA A 74 11.92 -20.09 21.92
CA ALA A 74 12.22 -21.47 21.58
C ALA A 74 13.48 -21.95 22.29
N ARG A 75 13.62 -23.28 22.36
CA ARG A 75 14.85 -23.95 22.77
C ARG A 75 15.41 -24.68 21.56
N PHE A 76 16.60 -24.31 21.08
CA PHE A 76 17.28 -25.10 20.05
C PHE A 76 18.25 -26.07 20.70
N THR A 77 18.23 -27.30 20.21
CA THR A 77 19.16 -28.34 20.65
C THR A 77 20.51 -28.10 20.00
N GLY A 78 21.51 -27.75 20.81
CA GLY A 78 22.87 -27.56 20.33
C GLY A 78 23.75 -28.79 20.59
N GLY A 79 25.03 -28.67 20.22
CA GLY A 79 26.00 -29.75 20.36
C GLY A 79 26.30 -30.07 21.82
N LYS A 80 26.98 -29.16 22.52
CA LYS A 80 27.34 -29.30 23.94
C LYS A 80 26.29 -28.72 24.90
N GLN A 81 25.58 -27.69 24.47
CA GLN A 81 24.59 -26.95 25.24
C GLN A 81 23.37 -26.68 24.35
N ASP A 82 22.22 -26.49 24.98
CA ASP A 82 21.05 -25.97 24.30
C ASP A 82 21.02 -24.46 24.42
N VAL A 83 20.26 -23.81 23.53
CA VAL A 83 20.15 -22.36 23.50
C VAL A 83 18.69 -21.95 23.62
N ILE A 84 18.43 -20.97 24.49
CA ILE A 84 17.12 -20.35 24.65
C ILE A 84 17.13 -19.04 23.88
N VAL A 85 16.13 -18.87 23.03
CA VAL A 85 16.06 -17.74 22.10
C VAL A 85 14.69 -17.08 22.14
N ALA A 86 14.65 -15.77 21.91
CA ALA A 86 13.45 -15.08 21.46
C ALA A 86 13.33 -15.24 19.94
N LEU A 87 12.14 -15.64 19.46
CA LEU A 87 11.85 -15.70 18.03
C LEU A 87 11.45 -14.32 17.53
N VAL A 88 11.99 -13.90 16.39
CA VAL A 88 11.75 -12.58 15.81
C VAL A 88 11.05 -12.75 14.48
N ASP A 89 9.83 -12.24 14.36
CA ASP A 89 8.98 -12.38 13.17
C ASP A 89 8.87 -11.05 12.43
N SER A 90 9.16 -11.07 11.13
CA SER A 90 8.97 -9.93 10.24
C SER A 90 9.11 -10.34 8.76
N PRO A 91 8.20 -9.90 7.89
CA PRO A 91 8.39 -9.98 6.44
C PRO A 91 9.69 -9.28 5.98
N ASP A 92 10.07 -8.17 6.63
CA ASP A 92 11.23 -7.36 6.23
C ASP A 92 12.57 -8.06 6.53
N LEU A 93 12.60 -9.02 7.46
CA LEU A 93 13.81 -9.76 7.81
C LEU A 93 14.19 -10.80 6.74
N GLU A 94 13.22 -11.35 6.02
CA GLU A 94 13.49 -12.22 4.88
C GLU A 94 14.13 -11.44 3.74
N ASP A 95 13.55 -10.27 3.41
CA ASP A 95 14.10 -9.34 2.42
C ASP A 95 15.47 -8.80 2.85
N LEU A 96 15.67 -8.50 4.14
CA LEU A 96 16.97 -8.07 4.68
C LEU A 96 18.02 -9.15 4.51
N ARG A 97 17.68 -10.39 4.85
CA ARG A 97 18.59 -11.50 4.65
C ARG A 97 18.92 -11.66 3.17
N GLY A 98 17.94 -11.59 2.27
CA GLY A 98 18.17 -11.64 0.82
C GLY A 98 19.21 -10.62 0.35
N ASP A 99 19.06 -9.36 0.76
CA ASP A 99 20.00 -8.30 0.41
C ASP A 99 21.37 -8.46 1.05
N VAL A 100 21.43 -8.95 2.31
CA VAL A 100 22.70 -9.29 2.97
C VAL A 100 23.45 -10.34 2.16
N LEU A 101 22.76 -11.40 1.73
CA LEU A 101 23.35 -12.45 0.92
C LEU A 101 23.85 -11.92 -0.43
N ALA A 102 23.06 -11.06 -1.09
CA ALA A 102 23.46 -10.44 -2.35
C ALA A 102 24.67 -9.51 -2.18
N ALA A 103 24.67 -8.66 -1.15
CA ALA A 103 25.77 -7.72 -0.89
C ALA A 103 27.10 -8.43 -0.57
N LEU A 104 27.03 -9.57 0.12
CA LEU A 104 28.18 -10.43 0.39
C LEU A 104 28.69 -11.13 -0.87
N ASP A 105 27.78 -11.67 -1.69
CA ASP A 105 28.09 -12.36 -2.95
C ASP A 105 28.76 -11.41 -3.96
N GLU A 106 28.24 -10.19 -4.13
CA GLU A 106 28.83 -9.13 -4.97
C GLU A 106 30.28 -8.78 -4.60
N ARG A 107 30.70 -9.08 -3.37
CA ARG A 107 32.03 -8.75 -2.82
C ARG A 107 32.90 -9.99 -2.69
N ASP A 108 32.46 -11.15 -3.19
CA ASP A 108 33.11 -12.44 -3.06
C ASP A 108 33.38 -12.82 -1.59
N VAL A 109 32.45 -12.52 -0.67
CA VAL A 109 32.53 -12.96 0.72
C VAL A 109 31.79 -14.30 0.86
N ALA A 110 32.54 -15.36 1.14
CA ALA A 110 31.98 -16.70 1.27
C ALA A 110 31.07 -16.79 2.51
N LEU A 111 29.90 -17.41 2.33
CA LEU A 111 28.98 -17.71 3.43
C LEU A 111 28.93 -19.23 3.68
N PRO A 112 29.31 -19.70 4.88
CA PRO A 112 29.06 -21.06 5.30
C PRO A 112 27.54 -21.37 5.29
N ARG A 113 27.11 -22.42 4.57
CA ARG A 113 25.69 -22.80 4.44
C ARG A 113 25.39 -24.14 5.10
N GLU A 114 25.53 -24.19 6.41
CA GLU A 114 25.34 -25.42 7.20
C GLU A 114 23.91 -25.56 7.76
N HIS A 115 23.19 -24.45 7.90
CA HIS A 115 21.88 -24.39 8.56
C HIS A 115 20.86 -23.52 7.82
N GLY A 116 19.58 -23.86 8.00
CA GLY A 116 18.47 -22.99 7.60
C GLY A 116 18.43 -21.70 8.43
N TYR A 117 17.66 -20.71 7.98
CA TYR A 117 17.52 -19.45 8.69
C TYR A 117 16.25 -19.43 9.54
N THR A 118 16.43 -19.19 10.83
CA THR A 118 15.35 -18.84 11.75
C THR A 118 15.77 -17.53 12.40
N PRO A 119 15.12 -16.39 12.17
CA PRO A 119 15.44 -15.14 12.84
C PRO A 119 15.19 -15.26 14.36
N HIS A 120 16.25 -15.17 15.14
CA HIS A 120 16.20 -15.35 16.58
C HIS A 120 17.23 -14.49 17.30
N LEU A 121 16.94 -14.16 18.56
CA LEU A 121 17.84 -13.49 19.48
C LEU A 121 18.18 -14.42 20.62
N THR A 122 19.46 -14.73 20.80
CA THR A 122 19.91 -15.61 21.87
C THR A 122 19.80 -14.92 23.22
N ILE A 123 19.14 -15.58 24.17
CA ILE A 123 18.98 -15.10 25.56
C ILE A 123 20.02 -15.76 26.46
N THR A 124 20.18 -17.09 26.36
CA THR A 124 21.13 -17.84 27.18
C THR A 124 21.45 -19.21 26.59
N TYR A 125 22.60 -19.76 27.01
CA TYR A 125 23.00 -21.14 26.77
C TYR A 125 22.85 -21.94 28.06
N ILE A 126 22.24 -23.12 27.98
CA ILE A 126 21.94 -23.97 29.13
C ILE A 126 22.37 -25.41 28.90
N ASP A 127 22.59 -26.15 29.99
CA ASP A 127 22.80 -27.60 29.90
C ASP A 127 21.55 -28.29 29.36
N ARG A 128 21.75 -29.40 28.65
CA ARG A 128 20.67 -30.17 28.00
C ARG A 128 19.58 -30.63 28.97
N ASP A 129 19.93 -30.91 30.21
CA ASP A 129 18.97 -31.37 31.22
C ASP A 129 18.45 -30.23 32.13
N ALA A 130 18.96 -28.99 31.95
CA ALA A 130 18.50 -27.85 32.72
C ALA A 130 17.10 -27.38 32.26
N PRO A 131 16.24 -26.92 33.19
CA PRO A 131 14.96 -26.33 32.83
C PRO A 131 15.17 -25.01 32.07
N SER A 132 14.21 -24.66 31.19
CA SER A 132 14.23 -23.34 30.55
C SER A 132 14.00 -22.25 31.59
N PRO A 133 14.85 -21.20 31.66
CA PRO A 133 14.61 -20.05 32.52
C PRO A 133 13.49 -19.14 31.97
N VAL A 134 13.04 -19.37 30.73
CA VAL A 134 11.92 -18.67 30.10
C VAL A 134 10.77 -19.66 29.91
N GLU A 135 9.64 -19.43 30.58
CA GLU A 135 8.43 -20.25 30.45
C GLU A 135 7.49 -19.71 29.37
N ARG A 136 7.35 -18.38 29.31
CA ARG A 136 6.55 -17.67 28.31
C ARG A 136 7.22 -16.34 28.00
N LEU A 137 7.16 -15.95 26.74
CA LEU A 137 7.55 -14.63 26.29
C LEU A 137 6.38 -14.01 25.53
N ASP A 138 5.89 -12.88 26.02
CA ASP A 138 4.76 -12.18 25.40
C ASP A 138 5.20 -11.44 24.15
N SER A 139 4.24 -11.26 23.24
CA SER A 139 4.47 -10.57 21.98
C SER A 139 4.83 -9.10 22.22
N ARG A 140 5.92 -8.65 21.60
CA ARG A 140 6.45 -7.29 21.76
C ARG A 140 7.04 -6.78 20.45
N PRO A 141 6.73 -5.54 20.02
CA PRO A 141 7.37 -4.95 18.86
C PRO A 141 8.86 -4.68 19.13
N VAL A 142 9.69 -4.83 18.11
CA VAL A 142 11.12 -4.49 18.11
C VAL A 142 11.48 -3.78 16.81
N ALA A 143 12.23 -2.69 16.92
CA ALA A 143 12.75 -1.96 15.77
C ALA A 143 14.27 -1.96 15.82
N PHE A 144 14.90 -2.40 14.74
CA PHE A 144 16.35 -2.41 14.56
C PHE A 144 16.75 -1.18 13.74
N SER A 145 17.45 -0.24 14.37
CA SER A 145 17.84 1.04 13.77
C SER A 145 19.15 1.00 12.98
N ALA A 146 19.88 -0.11 13.05
CA ALA A 146 21.16 -0.27 12.39
C ALA A 146 21.38 -1.72 11.97
N VAL A 147 22.10 -1.89 10.86
CA VAL A 147 22.79 -3.13 10.54
C VAL A 147 24.21 -3.05 11.11
N SER A 148 24.65 -4.13 11.74
CA SER A 148 25.97 -4.18 12.38
C SER A 148 26.84 -5.21 11.69
N ALA A 149 28.08 -4.81 11.38
CA ALA A 149 29.14 -5.75 11.04
C ALA A 149 29.94 -6.02 12.31
N VAL A 150 30.13 -7.30 12.62
CA VAL A 150 30.99 -7.76 13.72
C VAL A 150 32.18 -8.49 13.13
N TYR A 151 33.37 -8.09 13.54
CA TYR A 151 34.64 -8.69 13.13
C TYR A 151 35.45 -9.00 14.40
N GLY A 152 35.37 -10.24 14.86
CA GLY A 152 35.87 -10.62 16.18
C GLY A 152 35.15 -9.86 17.28
N THR A 153 35.89 -9.15 18.13
CA THR A 153 35.32 -8.33 19.22
C THR A 153 34.90 -6.93 18.78
N GLU A 154 35.19 -6.52 17.54
CA GLU A 154 34.85 -5.21 17.04
C GLU A 154 33.48 -5.20 16.37
N ARG A 155 32.56 -4.39 16.89
CA ARG A 155 31.26 -4.11 16.28
C ARG A 155 31.25 -2.73 15.64
N THR A 156 30.96 -2.67 14.34
CA THR A 156 30.69 -1.43 13.61
C THR A 156 29.21 -1.36 13.26
N ASN A 157 28.53 -0.35 13.80
CA ASN A 157 27.13 -0.12 13.52
C ASN A 157 27.00 0.83 12.34
N PHE A 158 26.24 0.43 11.33
CA PHE A 158 25.81 1.27 10.24
C PHE A 158 24.33 1.58 10.49
N PRO A 159 24.00 2.79 10.99
CA PRO A 159 22.62 3.20 11.07
C PRO A 159 21.98 2.98 9.71
N PHE A 160 20.83 2.32 9.70
CA PHE A 160 19.97 2.40 8.55
C PHE A 160 19.72 3.88 8.25
N LEU A 161 19.37 4.21 7.01
CA LEU A 161 18.85 5.52 6.71
C LEU A 161 17.69 5.69 7.67
N ALA A 162 17.91 6.49 8.71
CA ALA A 162 16.84 6.98 9.51
C ALA A 162 15.86 7.50 8.47
N ALA A 163 14.59 7.06 8.54
CA ALA A 163 13.56 7.99 8.11
C ALA A 163 13.94 9.28 8.81
N GLU A 164 14.38 10.29 8.06
CA GLU A 164 14.82 11.56 8.63
C GLU A 164 13.79 11.86 9.69
N THR A 165 14.23 11.84 10.95
CA THR A 165 13.38 12.31 12.02
C THR A 165 13.39 13.79 11.80
N ALA A 166 12.53 14.24 10.88
CA ALA A 166 12.06 15.60 10.85
C ALA A 166 11.78 15.93 12.32
N PRO A 167 12.32 17.06 12.83
CA PRO A 167 12.15 17.42 14.23
C PRO A 167 10.69 17.19 14.56
N ALA A 168 10.42 16.37 15.60
CA ALA A 168 9.09 15.93 15.97
C ALA A 168 8.11 17.04 15.64
N ARG A 169 7.36 16.89 14.53
CA ARG A 169 6.48 17.94 14.05
C ARG A 169 5.52 18.12 15.20
N THR A 170 5.73 19.21 15.91
CA THR A 170 4.87 19.59 17.01
C THR A 170 3.50 19.62 16.37
N ALA A 171 2.58 18.85 16.95
CA ALA A 171 1.18 18.88 16.58
C ALA A 171 0.67 20.30 16.89
N THR A 172 0.94 21.25 15.98
CA THR A 172 0.41 22.61 15.87
C THR A 172 1.16 23.35 14.77
N GLU A 173 0.75 23.12 13.53
CA GLU A 173 0.17 24.18 12.68
C GLU A 173 -0.29 23.54 11.38
N ASN A 174 -1.61 23.51 11.21
CA ASN A 174 -2.30 22.96 10.05
C ASN A 174 -1.69 23.52 8.75
N ALA A 175 -0.99 22.67 8.01
CA ALA A 175 -0.89 22.85 6.56
C ALA A 175 -2.25 22.51 5.95
N THR A 176 -3.29 23.29 6.27
CA THR A 176 -4.58 23.16 5.60
C THR A 176 -4.33 23.51 4.14
N ILE A 177 -4.29 22.52 3.27
CA ILE A 177 -4.42 22.76 1.85
C ILE A 177 -5.80 23.38 1.66
N ARG A 178 -5.85 24.69 1.42
CA ARG A 178 -7.10 25.37 1.08
C ARG A 178 -7.46 24.97 -0.35
N LEU A 179 -8.20 23.88 -0.58
CA LEU A 179 -8.46 23.44 -1.97
C LEU A 179 -9.30 24.41 -2.80
N GLY A 180 -10.00 25.35 -2.16
CA GLY A 180 -10.62 26.47 -2.87
C GLY A 180 -9.60 27.42 -3.51
N ASN A 181 -8.34 27.40 -3.06
CA ASN A 181 -7.23 28.20 -3.56
C ASN A 181 -5.88 27.48 -3.28
N PRO A 182 -5.56 26.38 -3.97
CA PRO A 182 -4.36 25.62 -3.67
C PRO A 182 -3.11 26.47 -3.95
N GLN A 183 -2.15 26.45 -3.02
CA GLN A 183 -0.89 27.20 -3.09
C GLN A 183 0.31 26.27 -2.93
N GLY A 184 1.49 26.77 -3.32
CA GLY A 184 2.73 26.00 -3.30
C GLY A 184 2.60 24.69 -4.07
N VAL A 185 3.16 23.61 -3.52
CA VAL A 185 3.26 22.29 -4.15
C VAL A 185 1.92 21.71 -4.59
N TRP A 186 0.83 22.08 -3.92
CA TRP A 186 -0.50 21.57 -4.22
C TRP A 186 -1.18 22.22 -5.41
N ARG A 187 -0.80 23.45 -5.77
CA ARG A 187 -1.40 24.16 -6.91
C ARG A 187 -1.20 23.39 -8.23
N PRO A 188 0.03 23.08 -8.68
CA PRO A 188 0.22 22.33 -9.92
C PRO A 188 -0.38 20.92 -9.85
N ILE A 189 -0.36 20.28 -8.68
CA ILE A 189 -0.92 18.94 -8.47
C ILE A 189 -2.43 18.92 -8.67
N TYR A 190 -3.16 19.86 -8.02
CA TYR A 190 -4.60 19.92 -8.14
C TYR A 190 -5.07 20.32 -9.53
N THR A 191 -4.40 21.29 -10.16
CA THR A 191 -4.68 21.67 -11.55
C THR A 191 -4.56 20.45 -12.47
N ARG A 192 -3.50 19.65 -12.29
CA ARG A 192 -3.28 18.44 -13.08
C ARG A 192 -4.31 17.35 -12.80
N ARG A 193 -4.65 17.11 -11.54
CA ARG A 193 -5.68 16.14 -11.15
C ARG A 193 -7.04 16.52 -11.76
N GLN A 194 -7.43 17.79 -11.73
CA GLN A 194 -8.68 18.24 -12.36
C GLN A 194 -8.68 18.01 -13.88
N ALA A 195 -7.57 18.35 -14.55
CA ALA A 195 -7.43 18.10 -15.99
C ALA A 195 -7.46 16.60 -16.34
N LEU A 196 -6.88 15.74 -15.48
CA LEU A 196 -6.93 14.29 -15.60
C LEU A 196 -8.38 13.78 -15.54
N HIS A 197 -9.16 14.21 -14.55
CA HIS A 197 -10.57 13.83 -14.43
C HIS A 197 -11.39 14.32 -15.64
N ALA A 198 -11.23 15.57 -16.07
CA ALA A 198 -11.95 16.10 -17.23
C ALA A 198 -11.60 15.33 -18.53
N THR A 199 -10.34 14.93 -18.69
CA THR A 199 -9.89 14.13 -19.83
C THR A 199 -10.46 12.72 -19.78
N ALA A 200 -10.49 12.11 -18.59
CA ALA A 200 -11.05 10.78 -18.38
C ALA A 200 -12.55 10.76 -18.65
N ASP A 201 -13.30 11.72 -18.12
CA ASP A 201 -14.74 11.87 -18.35
C ASP A 201 -15.05 11.94 -19.84
N HIS A 202 -14.35 12.82 -20.58
CA HIS A 202 -14.53 12.96 -22.02
C HIS A 202 -14.21 11.67 -22.77
N THR A 203 -13.10 11.02 -22.44
CA THR A 203 -12.65 9.78 -23.12
C THR A 203 -13.63 8.63 -22.89
N ILE A 204 -14.06 8.44 -21.65
CA ILE A 204 -14.94 7.35 -21.23
C ILE A 204 -16.35 7.57 -21.78
N LEU A 205 -16.89 8.78 -21.69
CA LEU A 205 -18.23 9.09 -22.20
C LEU A 205 -18.28 8.95 -23.73
N THR A 206 -17.26 9.41 -24.45
CA THR A 206 -17.17 9.21 -25.90
C THR A 206 -17.12 7.72 -26.27
N ALA A 207 -16.49 6.88 -25.44
CA ALA A 207 -16.46 5.44 -25.66
C ALA A 207 -17.82 4.78 -25.35
N TRP A 208 -18.50 5.24 -24.30
CA TRP A 208 -19.84 4.84 -23.91
C TRP A 208 -20.86 5.13 -25.00
N GLU A 209 -20.91 6.36 -25.50
CA GLU A 209 -21.81 6.77 -26.59
C GLU A 209 -21.66 5.84 -27.82
N LYS A 210 -20.43 5.44 -28.14
CA LYS A 210 -20.15 4.52 -29.26
C LYS A 210 -20.60 3.09 -28.99
N ASP A 211 -20.51 2.62 -27.75
CA ASP A 211 -20.97 1.27 -27.37
C ASP A 211 -22.49 1.21 -27.17
N ALA A 212 -23.09 2.32 -26.70
CA ALA A 212 -24.53 2.51 -26.49
C ALA A 212 -25.27 2.78 -27.82
N ALA A 213 -24.60 3.30 -28.85
CA ALA A 213 -25.21 3.55 -30.15
C ALA A 213 -25.99 2.34 -30.67
N GLY A 214 -27.23 2.58 -31.08
CA GLY A 214 -28.15 1.54 -31.55
C GLY A 214 -28.57 0.56 -30.45
N LEU A 215 -28.56 0.97 -29.18
CA LEU A 215 -29.29 0.29 -28.13
C LEU A 215 -30.79 0.39 -28.40
N ASP A 216 -31.49 -0.73 -28.25
CA ASP A 216 -32.93 -0.82 -28.38
C ASP A 216 -33.47 -1.54 -27.13
N LEU A 217 -34.30 -0.86 -26.36
CA LEU A 217 -34.92 -1.39 -25.15
C LEU A 217 -36.33 -1.95 -25.39
N ALA A 218 -36.80 -2.09 -26.63
CA ALA A 218 -38.10 -2.67 -26.95
C ALA A 218 -38.29 -4.07 -26.33
N ASP A 219 -37.29 -4.94 -26.46
CA ASP A 219 -37.33 -6.29 -25.88
C ASP A 219 -37.35 -6.25 -24.33
N ALA A 220 -36.65 -5.28 -23.72
CA ALA A 220 -36.70 -5.09 -22.27
C ALA A 220 -38.10 -4.65 -21.81
N VAL A 221 -38.74 -3.74 -22.54
CA VAL A 221 -40.11 -3.30 -22.25
C VAL A 221 -41.10 -4.45 -22.38
N ALA A 222 -40.98 -5.26 -23.44
CA ALA A 222 -41.83 -6.44 -23.64
C ALA A 222 -41.64 -7.47 -22.51
N ALA A 223 -40.39 -7.78 -22.15
CA ALA A 223 -40.07 -8.70 -21.05
C ALA A 223 -40.58 -8.18 -19.70
N TRP A 224 -40.46 -6.87 -19.44
CA TRP A 224 -40.98 -6.25 -18.23
C TRP A 224 -42.51 -6.35 -18.14
N HIS A 225 -43.23 -6.03 -19.23
CA HIS A 225 -44.70 -6.17 -19.27
C HIS A 225 -45.16 -7.61 -19.03
N GLN A 226 -44.45 -8.59 -19.59
CA GLN A 226 -44.73 -10.00 -19.34
C GLN A 226 -44.51 -10.37 -17.86
N ALA A 227 -43.45 -9.84 -17.24
CA ALA A 227 -43.09 -10.15 -15.86
C ALA A 227 -44.08 -9.59 -14.82
N ILE A 228 -44.66 -8.41 -15.06
CA ILE A 228 -45.64 -7.80 -14.15
C ILE A 228 -47.06 -8.37 -14.29
N GLY A 229 -47.37 -9.02 -15.42
CA GLY A 229 -48.69 -9.61 -15.72
C GLY A 229 -49.83 -8.58 -15.87
N GLU A 230 -51.07 -9.06 -16.10
CA GLU A 230 -52.26 -8.22 -16.29
C GLU A 230 -52.91 -7.71 -14.98
N ASN A 231 -52.39 -8.10 -13.81
CA ASN A 231 -53.09 -7.92 -12.54
C ASN A 231 -52.85 -6.53 -11.91
N ARG A 232 -53.94 -5.90 -11.45
CA ARG A 232 -53.94 -4.49 -11.01
C ARG A 232 -53.16 -4.29 -9.72
N GLN A 233 -52.03 -3.60 -9.88
CA GLN A 233 -51.14 -3.03 -8.86
C GLN A 233 -50.19 -4.02 -8.17
N PRO A 234 -49.16 -4.50 -8.88
CA PRO A 234 -47.94 -4.93 -8.18
C PRO A 234 -47.42 -3.75 -7.36
N ALA A 235 -46.92 -4.03 -6.15
CA ALA A 235 -46.29 -3.00 -5.32
C ALA A 235 -45.24 -2.24 -6.15
N ASP A 236 -45.20 -0.91 -6.04
CA ASP A 236 -44.33 -0.03 -6.86
C ASP A 236 -42.88 -0.50 -6.89
N GLN A 237 -42.41 -1.11 -5.80
CA GLN A 237 -41.09 -1.72 -5.70
C GLN A 237 -40.89 -2.88 -6.68
N HIS A 238 -41.83 -3.83 -6.75
CA HIS A 238 -41.76 -4.97 -7.65
C HIS A 238 -41.75 -4.55 -9.12
N ARG A 239 -42.52 -3.51 -9.49
CA ARG A 239 -42.52 -2.95 -10.84
C ARG A 239 -41.17 -2.37 -11.23
N ARG A 240 -40.51 -1.65 -10.31
CA ARG A 240 -39.19 -1.05 -10.54
C ARG A 240 -38.10 -2.11 -10.63
N ASP A 241 -38.15 -3.13 -9.77
CA ASP A 241 -37.14 -4.18 -9.73
C ASP A 241 -37.18 -5.07 -10.97
N THR A 242 -38.38 -5.42 -11.44
CA THR A 242 -38.56 -6.19 -12.69
C THR A 242 -38.15 -5.40 -13.93
N ALA A 243 -38.48 -4.10 -14.00
CA ALA A 243 -38.01 -3.23 -15.08
C ALA A 243 -36.48 -3.10 -15.08
N ALA A 244 -35.87 -2.90 -13.92
CA ALA A 244 -34.41 -2.83 -13.79
C ALA A 244 -33.72 -4.13 -14.21
N ALA A 245 -34.29 -5.29 -13.87
CA ALA A 245 -33.77 -6.58 -14.29
C ALA A 245 -33.85 -6.77 -15.82
N ALA A 246 -34.95 -6.36 -16.45
CA ALA A 246 -35.11 -6.43 -17.90
C ALA A 246 -34.10 -5.54 -18.63
N VAL A 247 -33.89 -4.31 -18.16
CA VAL A 247 -32.85 -3.42 -18.71
C VAL A 247 -31.46 -4.01 -18.51
N LEU A 248 -31.16 -4.52 -17.31
CA LEU A 248 -29.84 -5.10 -17.01
C LEU A 248 -29.51 -6.28 -17.94
N ALA A 249 -30.50 -7.10 -18.29
CA ALA A 249 -30.31 -8.22 -19.21
C ALA A 249 -29.86 -7.73 -20.60
N VAL A 250 -30.48 -6.67 -21.13
CA VAL A 250 -30.07 -6.07 -22.42
C VAL A 250 -28.68 -5.45 -22.32
N LEU A 251 -28.40 -4.70 -21.25
CA LEU A 251 -27.10 -4.05 -21.06
C LEU A 251 -25.97 -5.06 -20.94
N THR A 252 -26.13 -6.12 -20.15
CA THR A 252 -25.07 -7.13 -19.93
C THR A 252 -24.84 -8.07 -21.11
N ALA A 253 -25.80 -8.16 -22.05
CA ALA A 253 -25.62 -8.89 -23.30
C ALA A 253 -24.68 -8.17 -24.29
N ARG A 254 -24.45 -6.87 -24.14
CA ARG A 254 -23.54 -6.09 -24.99
C ARG A 254 -22.09 -6.19 -24.51
N SER A 255 -21.14 -6.06 -25.43
CA SER A 255 -19.72 -6.26 -25.11
C SER A 255 -19.07 -5.12 -24.31
N TRP A 256 -19.54 -3.88 -24.49
CA TRP A 256 -18.98 -2.65 -23.89
C TRP A 256 -17.46 -2.53 -24.01
N LYS A 257 -16.91 -3.05 -25.12
CA LYS A 257 -15.46 -3.19 -25.27
C LYS A 257 -14.76 -1.83 -25.24
N ARG A 258 -15.27 -0.83 -25.97
CA ARG A 258 -14.62 0.49 -26.04
C ARG A 258 -14.61 1.17 -24.68
N THR A 259 -15.74 1.08 -23.97
CA THR A 259 -15.92 1.64 -22.63
C THR A 259 -14.97 0.98 -21.64
N ARG A 260 -14.88 -0.36 -21.65
CA ARG A 260 -13.95 -1.11 -20.80
C ARG A 260 -12.49 -0.76 -21.09
N ASP A 261 -12.12 -0.69 -22.37
CA ASP A 261 -10.74 -0.35 -22.78
C ASP A 261 -10.40 1.10 -22.38
N ALA A 262 -11.35 2.04 -22.50
CA ALA A 262 -11.18 3.42 -22.07
C ALA A 262 -11.04 3.55 -20.54
N LEU A 263 -11.84 2.82 -19.76
CA LEU A 263 -11.72 2.74 -18.30
C LEU A 263 -10.34 2.21 -17.88
N ALA A 264 -9.85 1.14 -18.51
CA ALA A 264 -8.54 0.58 -18.19
C ALA A 264 -7.41 1.56 -18.52
N ALA A 265 -7.45 2.19 -19.71
CA ALA A 265 -6.42 3.14 -20.15
C ALA A 265 -6.37 4.40 -19.26
N THR A 266 -7.55 4.92 -18.88
CA THR A 266 -7.64 6.09 -17.99
C THR A 266 -7.21 5.76 -16.56
N ALA A 267 -7.53 4.57 -16.03
CA ALA A 267 -7.01 4.11 -14.74
C ALA A 267 -5.47 4.01 -14.75
N GLN A 268 -4.88 3.42 -15.78
CA GLN A 268 -3.41 3.35 -15.93
C GLN A 268 -2.78 4.73 -16.02
N HIS A 269 -3.39 5.66 -16.76
CA HIS A 269 -2.94 7.05 -16.82
C HIS A 269 -3.03 7.70 -15.44
N ALA A 270 -4.15 7.54 -14.75
CA ALA A 270 -4.38 8.11 -13.43
C ALA A 270 -3.37 7.60 -12.40
N HIS A 271 -3.04 6.31 -12.43
CA HIS A 271 -1.98 5.74 -11.59
C HIS A 271 -0.63 6.41 -11.84
N ARG A 272 -0.22 6.56 -13.11
CA ARG A 272 1.02 7.28 -13.47
C ARG A 272 1.00 8.74 -13.01
N ALA A 273 -0.11 9.44 -13.22
CA ALA A 273 -0.26 10.82 -12.77
C ALA A 273 -0.20 10.96 -11.24
N GLY A 274 -0.75 9.98 -10.51
CA GLY A 274 -0.66 9.87 -9.07
C GLY A 274 0.78 9.66 -8.60
N TRP A 275 1.52 8.77 -9.27
CA TRP A 275 2.94 8.56 -9.00
C TRP A 275 3.77 9.84 -9.21
N ASP A 276 3.61 10.51 -10.35
CA ASP A 276 4.33 11.76 -10.63
C ASP A 276 4.01 12.84 -9.59
N ALA A 277 2.74 12.96 -9.18
CA ALA A 277 2.34 13.88 -8.12
C ALA A 277 2.96 13.51 -6.78
N GLY A 278 3.00 12.22 -6.44
CA GLY A 278 3.56 11.74 -5.18
C GLY A 278 5.06 11.95 -5.11
N HIS A 279 5.77 11.71 -6.22
CA HIS A 279 7.19 12.02 -6.35
C HIS A 279 7.44 13.53 -6.23
N HIS A 280 6.58 14.37 -6.83
CA HIS A 280 6.70 15.81 -6.69
C HIS A 280 6.56 16.25 -5.23
N LEU A 281 5.60 15.68 -4.50
CA LEU A 281 5.35 15.97 -3.08
C LEU A 281 6.49 15.54 -2.16
N THR A 282 7.28 14.52 -2.53
CA THR A 282 8.37 14.02 -1.69
C THR A 282 9.72 14.65 -2.01
N THR A 283 9.90 15.26 -3.19
CA THR A 283 11.19 15.84 -3.60
C THR A 283 11.23 17.36 -3.66
N HIS A 284 10.09 18.06 -3.51
CA HIS A 284 10.03 19.52 -3.61
C HIS A 284 9.53 20.16 -2.31
N HIS A 285 9.97 21.40 -2.06
CA HIS A 285 9.56 22.16 -0.88
C HIS A 285 8.07 22.53 -0.96
N ARG A 286 7.43 22.73 0.20
CA ARG A 286 5.98 23.02 0.29
C ARG A 286 5.55 24.26 -0.50
N ASP A 287 6.43 25.25 -0.58
CA ASP A 287 6.19 26.52 -1.26
C ASP A 287 6.45 26.46 -2.78
N ASP A 288 6.96 25.32 -3.28
CA ASP A 288 7.29 25.14 -4.68
C ASP A 288 6.03 25.02 -5.53
N ASP A 289 5.70 26.04 -6.32
CA ASP A 289 4.52 26.02 -7.20
C ASP A 289 4.82 25.58 -8.64
N THR A 290 6.06 25.17 -8.90
CA THR A 290 6.59 24.91 -10.24
C THR A 290 5.82 23.77 -10.91
N SER A 291 5.49 23.94 -12.20
CA SER A 291 4.87 22.86 -12.97
C SER A 291 5.85 21.70 -13.14
N TYR A 292 5.39 20.47 -12.93
CA TYR A 292 6.20 19.27 -13.14
C TYR A 292 5.76 18.50 -14.38
N ALA A 293 6.72 17.90 -15.09
CA ALA A 293 6.43 17.05 -16.25
C ALA A 293 5.94 15.68 -15.81
N THR A 294 5.14 15.01 -16.65
CA THR A 294 4.95 13.56 -16.52
C THR A 294 6.28 12.90 -16.81
N SER A 295 6.81 12.11 -15.87
CA SER A 295 7.99 11.33 -16.15
C SER A 295 7.66 10.29 -17.22
N ALA A 296 8.50 10.17 -18.24
CA ALA A 296 8.37 9.12 -19.27
C ALA A 296 8.79 7.73 -18.76
N TYR A 297 8.72 7.50 -17.43
CA TYR A 297 9.50 6.56 -16.64
C TYR A 297 10.99 6.95 -16.53
N SER A 298 11.46 7.08 -15.29
CA SER A 298 12.87 6.93 -14.95
C SER A 298 13.27 5.49 -15.27
N VAL A 299 14.27 5.32 -16.13
CA VAL A 299 14.87 4.01 -16.44
C VAL A 299 15.33 3.39 -15.11
N GLY A 300 14.62 2.37 -14.62
CA GLY A 300 14.94 1.65 -13.38
C GLY A 300 13.81 1.50 -12.36
N ALA A 301 12.71 2.27 -12.46
CA ALA A 301 11.52 1.98 -11.64
C ALA A 301 10.89 0.68 -12.16
N ARG A 302 10.75 -0.35 -11.28
CA ARG A 302 9.99 -1.57 -11.60
C ARG A 302 8.67 -1.16 -12.25
N ASP A 303 8.28 -1.87 -13.31
CA ASP A 303 6.98 -1.66 -13.95
C ASP A 303 5.87 -1.81 -12.90
N MET A 304 5.43 -0.68 -12.36
CA MET A 304 4.26 -0.54 -11.49
C MET A 304 3.06 -0.18 -12.36
N SER A 305 2.98 -0.73 -13.57
CA SER A 305 1.72 -0.82 -14.28
C SER A 305 0.70 -1.43 -13.32
N ASP A 306 -0.46 -0.80 -13.20
CA ASP A 306 -1.57 -1.39 -12.45
C ASP A 306 -1.99 -2.66 -13.20
N HIS A 307 -1.40 -3.80 -12.84
CA HIS A 307 -1.71 -5.12 -13.38
C HIS A 307 -3.19 -5.48 -13.13
N ASN A 308 -3.86 -4.74 -12.24
CA ASN A 308 -5.28 -4.87 -11.95
C ASN A 308 -6.16 -3.92 -12.76
N ALA A 309 -5.62 -3.01 -13.59
CA ALA A 309 -6.41 -2.01 -14.31
C ALA A 309 -7.54 -2.61 -15.14
N ALA A 310 -7.30 -3.77 -15.78
CA ALA A 310 -8.34 -4.49 -16.53
C ALA A 310 -9.43 -5.08 -15.61
N GLY A 311 -9.05 -5.59 -14.43
CA GLY A 311 -9.98 -6.07 -13.40
C GLY A 311 -10.80 -4.93 -12.82
N THR A 312 -10.15 -3.82 -12.46
CA THR A 312 -10.77 -2.59 -11.96
C THR A 312 -11.76 -2.02 -12.98
N ALA A 313 -11.37 -1.93 -14.26
CA ALA A 313 -12.25 -1.46 -15.32
C ALA A 313 -13.48 -2.36 -15.50
N THR A 314 -13.31 -3.68 -15.39
CA THR A 314 -14.42 -4.64 -15.49
C THR A 314 -15.39 -4.48 -14.31
N ALA A 315 -14.86 -4.33 -13.09
CA ALA A 315 -15.68 -4.12 -11.89
C ALA A 315 -16.43 -2.78 -11.95
N ALA A 316 -15.74 -1.70 -12.37
CA ALA A 316 -16.33 -0.37 -12.53
C ALA A 316 -17.46 -0.36 -13.55
N LEU A 317 -17.23 -0.96 -14.73
CA LEU A 317 -18.26 -1.08 -15.76
C LEU A 317 -19.46 -1.90 -15.27
N THR A 318 -19.21 -3.04 -14.60
CA THR A 318 -20.28 -3.87 -14.04
C THR A 318 -21.15 -3.09 -13.05
N ALA A 319 -20.52 -2.32 -12.15
CA ALA A 319 -21.23 -1.47 -11.20
C ALA A 319 -22.04 -0.36 -11.91
N ALA A 320 -21.46 0.27 -12.92
CA ALA A 320 -22.12 1.29 -13.73
C ALA A 320 -23.35 0.72 -14.44
N LEU A 321 -23.23 -0.41 -15.15
CA LEU A 321 -24.35 -1.05 -15.85
C LEU A 321 -25.50 -1.41 -14.88
N ALA A 322 -25.18 -1.92 -13.69
CA ALA A 322 -26.19 -2.22 -12.67
C ALA A 322 -26.87 -0.96 -12.10
N ALA A 323 -26.14 0.14 -11.93
CA ALA A 323 -26.71 1.42 -11.51
C ALA A 323 -27.58 2.05 -12.61
N THR A 324 -27.08 2.10 -13.85
CA THR A 324 -27.82 2.56 -15.02
C THR A 324 -29.10 1.76 -15.21
N ALA A 325 -29.05 0.43 -15.12
CA ALA A 325 -30.24 -0.42 -15.23
C ALA A 325 -31.30 -0.11 -14.18
N ARG A 326 -30.89 0.16 -12.92
CA ARG A 326 -31.81 0.57 -11.87
C ARG A 326 -32.42 1.94 -12.14
N ARG A 327 -31.65 2.88 -12.69
CA ARG A 327 -32.15 4.22 -13.04
C ARG A 327 -33.12 4.15 -14.22
N ALA A 328 -32.70 3.54 -15.32
CA ALA A 328 -33.52 3.32 -16.51
C ALA A 328 -34.77 2.49 -16.19
N GLY A 329 -34.67 1.44 -15.36
CA GLY A 329 -35.82 0.66 -14.92
C GLY A 329 -36.84 1.48 -14.10
N ARG A 330 -36.39 2.45 -13.29
CA ARG A 330 -37.30 3.40 -12.62
C ARG A 330 -37.98 4.33 -13.63
N THR A 331 -37.23 4.85 -14.60
CA THR A 331 -37.78 5.68 -15.68
C THR A 331 -38.82 4.89 -16.47
N MET A 332 -38.47 3.69 -16.94
CA MET A 332 -39.34 2.73 -17.62
C MET A 332 -40.64 2.49 -16.85
N ALA A 333 -40.55 2.26 -15.54
CA ALA A 333 -41.70 1.93 -14.71
C ALA A 333 -42.70 3.08 -14.52
N THR A 334 -42.26 4.33 -14.74
CA THR A 334 -43.04 5.55 -14.42
C THR A 334 -43.35 6.42 -15.63
N SER A 335 -42.69 6.18 -16.76
CA SER A 335 -42.84 6.94 -17.99
C SER A 335 -44.06 6.52 -18.83
N SER A 336 -44.64 7.46 -19.58
CA SER A 336 -45.61 7.21 -20.66
C SER A 336 -44.98 6.71 -21.97
N SER A 337 -43.67 6.87 -22.10
CA SER A 337 -42.85 6.48 -23.26
C SER A 337 -41.67 5.64 -22.76
N PRO A 338 -41.95 4.45 -22.19
CA PRO A 338 -41.00 3.70 -21.35
C PRO A 338 -39.72 3.27 -22.07
N GLN A 339 -39.77 3.03 -23.37
CA GLN A 339 -38.59 2.71 -24.17
C GLN A 339 -37.68 3.95 -24.30
N THR A 340 -38.16 4.99 -24.99
CA THR A 340 -37.37 6.18 -25.33
C THR A 340 -36.77 6.86 -24.09
N ASP A 341 -37.58 7.10 -23.05
CA ASP A 341 -37.09 7.77 -21.84
C ASP A 341 -36.02 6.94 -21.09
N SER A 342 -36.10 5.61 -21.20
CA SER A 342 -35.11 4.71 -20.60
C SER A 342 -33.83 4.66 -21.43
N GLU A 343 -33.93 4.71 -22.76
CA GLU A 343 -32.79 4.82 -23.68
C GLU A 343 -32.05 6.15 -23.42
N ASP A 344 -32.77 7.27 -23.31
CA ASP A 344 -32.19 8.57 -22.93
C ASP A 344 -31.45 8.50 -21.58
N THR A 345 -31.97 7.72 -20.63
CA THR A 345 -31.33 7.50 -19.33
C THR A 345 -30.01 6.72 -19.46
N VAL A 346 -29.95 5.75 -20.38
CA VAL A 346 -28.71 5.01 -20.66
C VAL A 346 -27.71 5.89 -21.39
N ASP A 347 -28.15 6.64 -22.40
CA ASP A 347 -27.33 7.51 -23.22
C ASP A 347 -26.66 8.62 -22.41
N ALA A 348 -27.34 9.15 -21.39
CA ALA A 348 -26.80 10.18 -20.49
C ALA A 348 -25.50 9.75 -19.77
N GLY A 349 -25.29 8.45 -19.53
CA GLY A 349 -24.04 7.93 -18.96
C GLY A 349 -23.72 8.40 -17.53
N ASP A 350 -24.68 8.94 -16.78
CA ASP A 350 -24.48 9.52 -15.44
C ASP A 350 -23.79 8.55 -14.45
N ASP A 351 -24.30 7.31 -14.39
CA ASP A 351 -23.81 6.31 -13.46
C ASP A 351 -22.42 5.78 -13.88
N LEU A 352 -22.11 5.82 -15.18
CA LEU A 352 -20.76 5.53 -15.69
C LEU A 352 -19.78 6.61 -15.26
N LEU A 353 -20.12 7.90 -15.40
CA LEU A 353 -19.25 8.99 -14.98
C LEU A 353 -18.96 8.94 -13.47
N LEU A 354 -19.94 8.53 -12.67
CA LEU A 354 -19.75 8.33 -11.25
C LEU A 354 -18.75 7.19 -10.95
N SER A 355 -18.89 6.05 -11.63
CA SER A 355 -17.95 4.92 -11.52
C SER A 355 -16.56 5.23 -12.07
N ALA A 356 -16.47 6.01 -13.15
CA ALA A 356 -15.24 6.49 -13.74
C ALA A 356 -14.47 7.38 -12.77
N ASP A 357 -15.13 8.35 -12.14
CA ASP A 357 -14.51 9.23 -11.15
C ASP A 357 -13.90 8.46 -9.97
N VAL A 358 -14.63 7.45 -9.44
CA VAL A 358 -14.11 6.57 -8.38
C VAL A 358 -12.88 5.81 -8.85
N THR A 359 -12.93 5.25 -10.06
CA THR A 359 -11.84 4.47 -10.65
C THR A 359 -10.58 5.31 -10.85
N VAL A 360 -10.73 6.49 -11.44
CA VAL A 360 -9.63 7.44 -11.70
C VAL A 360 -9.02 7.92 -10.39
N SER A 361 -9.85 8.33 -9.42
CA SER A 361 -9.36 8.77 -8.11
C SER A 361 -8.65 7.65 -7.34
N ALA A 362 -9.13 6.41 -7.44
CA ALA A 362 -8.52 5.27 -6.75
C ALA A 362 -7.18 4.89 -7.36
N ALA A 363 -7.09 4.85 -8.68
CA ALA A 363 -5.84 4.62 -9.38
C ALA A 363 -4.83 5.74 -9.09
N TYR A 364 -5.27 7.00 -9.09
CA TYR A 364 -4.43 8.15 -8.71
C TYR A 364 -3.92 8.05 -7.27
N GLY A 365 -4.79 7.70 -6.31
CA GLY A 365 -4.40 7.49 -4.92
C GLY A 365 -3.41 6.34 -4.73
N ALA A 366 -3.59 5.24 -5.46
CA ALA A 366 -2.64 4.12 -5.47
C ALA A 366 -1.26 4.56 -6.02
N GLY A 367 -1.24 5.37 -7.08
CA GLY A 367 -0.01 5.96 -7.61
C GLY A 367 0.71 6.86 -6.60
N LEU A 368 -0.04 7.71 -5.87
CA LEU A 368 0.52 8.54 -4.79
C LEU A 368 1.19 7.67 -3.71
N LEU A 369 0.46 6.68 -3.19
CA LEU A 369 0.95 5.78 -2.14
C LEU A 369 2.17 4.98 -2.59
N ALA A 370 2.18 4.54 -3.85
CA ALA A 370 3.33 3.88 -4.46
C ALA A 370 4.57 4.79 -4.48
N ALA A 371 4.40 6.06 -4.89
CA ALA A 371 5.49 7.02 -4.90
C ALA A 371 6.00 7.36 -3.49
N TYR A 372 5.08 7.47 -2.51
CA TYR A 372 5.42 7.66 -1.10
C TYR A 372 6.22 6.47 -0.55
N LEU A 373 5.76 5.25 -0.81
CA LEU A 373 6.46 4.03 -0.41
C LEU A 373 7.88 4.01 -0.98
N ASN A 374 8.02 4.32 -2.26
CA ASN A 374 9.30 4.40 -2.97
C ASN A 374 10.22 5.51 -2.42
N ALA A 375 9.64 6.66 -2.04
CA ALA A 375 10.38 7.78 -1.44
C ALA A 375 10.70 7.60 0.04
N GLY A 376 10.33 6.46 0.63
CA GLY A 376 10.68 6.15 2.00
C GLY A 376 9.65 6.57 3.05
N VAL A 377 8.57 7.25 2.65
CA VAL A 377 7.50 7.74 3.54
C VAL A 377 6.88 6.58 4.31
N SER A 378 6.61 6.77 5.60
CA SER A 378 6.00 5.77 6.48
C SER A 378 4.52 6.04 6.79
N ALA A 379 4.11 7.30 6.72
CA ALA A 379 2.75 7.72 7.02
C ALA A 379 2.24 8.82 6.07
N VAL A 380 0.91 8.92 5.99
CA VAL A 380 0.19 9.95 5.25
C VAL A 380 -0.88 10.59 6.11
N GLU A 381 -1.17 11.85 5.81
CA GLU A 381 -2.35 12.55 6.29
C GLU A 381 -3.42 12.58 5.19
N TRP A 382 -4.66 12.25 5.56
CA TRP A 382 -5.85 12.60 4.80
C TRP A 382 -6.15 14.08 4.98
N ILE A 383 -6.05 14.86 3.90
CA ILE A 383 -6.33 16.30 3.95
C ILE A 383 -7.64 16.59 3.23
N THR A 384 -8.57 17.23 3.94
CA THR A 384 -9.87 17.57 3.40
C THR A 384 -9.84 18.80 2.52
N ALA A 385 -10.92 19.01 1.78
CA ALA A 385 -11.01 20.10 0.83
C ALA A 385 -11.01 21.51 1.44
N GLY A 386 -11.38 21.63 2.72
CA GLY A 386 -11.45 22.91 3.41
C GLY A 386 -12.37 23.94 2.74
N ASP A 387 -13.34 23.51 1.92
CA ASP A 387 -14.21 24.35 1.10
C ASP A 387 -15.67 24.36 1.58
N GLU A 388 -15.87 24.11 2.88
CA GLU A 388 -17.18 24.04 3.57
C GLU A 388 -18.13 22.95 3.05
N ARG A 389 -17.70 22.13 2.08
CA ARG A 389 -18.47 21.03 1.48
C ARG A 389 -17.89 19.65 1.80
N VAL A 390 -17.12 19.56 2.89
CA VAL A 390 -16.52 18.31 3.35
C VAL A 390 -17.59 17.49 4.09
N CYS A 391 -17.76 16.23 3.71
CA CYS A 391 -18.71 15.34 4.36
C CYS A 391 -18.14 14.74 5.66
N ASP A 392 -19.01 14.23 6.53
CA ASP A 392 -18.64 13.63 7.82
C ASP A 392 -17.62 12.48 7.68
N ALA A 393 -17.72 11.67 6.61
CA ALA A 393 -16.77 10.60 6.36
C ALA A 393 -15.35 11.12 6.09
N CYS A 394 -15.22 12.22 5.34
CA CYS A 394 -13.92 12.83 5.08
C CYS A 394 -13.36 13.57 6.30
N LEU A 395 -14.23 14.19 7.11
CA LEU A 395 -13.83 14.78 8.39
C LEU A 395 -13.35 13.71 9.39
N ALA A 396 -14.04 12.56 9.43
CA ALA A 396 -13.62 11.42 10.25
C ALA A 396 -12.26 10.86 9.80
N ASN A 397 -12.02 10.77 8.49
CA ASN A 397 -10.70 10.40 7.97
C ASN A 397 -9.63 11.43 8.36
N GLU A 398 -9.89 12.73 8.25
CA GLU A 398 -8.93 13.75 8.66
C GLU A 398 -8.63 13.72 10.17
N ALA A 399 -9.65 13.47 10.99
CA ALA A 399 -9.50 13.33 12.44
C ALA A 399 -8.69 12.08 12.85
N GLY A 400 -8.62 11.07 11.99
CA GLY A 400 -7.85 9.84 12.22
C GLY A 400 -6.38 9.91 11.80
N ASN A 401 -5.92 11.06 11.33
CA ASN A 401 -4.52 11.26 10.96
C ASN A 401 -3.54 11.11 12.15
N PRO A 402 -2.29 10.69 11.91
CA PRO A 402 -1.77 10.18 10.63
C PRO A 402 -2.04 8.68 10.44
N TYR A 403 -2.03 8.21 9.18
CA TYR A 403 -2.19 6.80 8.83
C TYR A 403 -0.88 6.19 8.31
N SER A 404 -0.62 4.92 8.60
CA SER A 404 0.41 4.18 7.87
C SER A 404 0.03 4.05 6.40
N LEU A 405 1.01 3.89 5.49
CA LEU A 405 0.72 3.76 4.04
C LEU A 405 -0.25 2.60 3.72
N TYR A 406 -0.17 1.49 4.47
CA TYR A 406 -1.04 0.33 4.31
C TYR A 406 -2.40 0.48 5.01
N GLY A 407 -2.47 1.31 6.06
CA GLY A 407 -3.67 1.57 6.84
C GLY A 407 -4.44 2.82 6.39
N ALA A 408 -3.93 3.57 5.41
CA ALA A 408 -4.54 4.79 4.93
C ALA A 408 -5.92 4.52 4.30
N PRO A 409 -6.94 5.35 4.59
CA PRO A 409 -8.20 5.29 3.88
C PRO A 409 -7.98 5.43 2.37
N ARG A 410 -8.64 4.59 1.58
CA ARG A 410 -8.50 4.62 0.12
C ARG A 410 -9.11 5.90 -0.43
N LEU A 411 -8.38 6.56 -1.32
CA LEU A 411 -8.97 7.57 -2.19
C LEU A 411 -9.76 6.88 -3.31
N PRO A 412 -10.88 7.47 -3.76
CA PRO A 412 -11.66 8.46 -3.03
C PRO A 412 -12.51 7.79 -1.93
N ALA A 413 -12.87 8.53 -0.88
CA ALA A 413 -13.81 8.01 0.15
C ALA A 413 -15.22 7.80 -0.42
N HIS A 414 -15.58 8.58 -1.44
CA HIS A 414 -16.87 8.56 -2.12
C HIS A 414 -16.70 9.16 -3.52
N PRO A 415 -17.67 8.97 -4.42
CA PRO A 415 -17.61 9.64 -5.72
C PRO A 415 -17.48 11.17 -5.58
N ARG A 416 -16.73 11.78 -6.49
CA ARG A 416 -16.39 13.20 -6.58
C ARG A 416 -15.68 13.75 -5.34
N CYS A 417 -15.01 12.89 -4.57
CA CYS A 417 -14.22 13.32 -3.42
C CYS A 417 -12.99 14.11 -3.88
N ARG A 418 -12.79 15.30 -3.29
CA ARG A 418 -11.68 16.20 -3.59
C ARG A 418 -10.51 16.10 -2.62
N CYS A 419 -10.65 15.30 -1.57
CA CYS A 419 -9.61 15.08 -0.55
C CYS A 419 -8.38 14.40 -1.16
N VAL A 420 -7.24 14.50 -0.48
CA VAL A 420 -5.94 13.95 -0.89
C VAL A 420 -5.23 13.28 0.27
N LEU A 421 -4.21 12.50 -0.06
CA LEU A 421 -3.24 11.97 0.87
C LEU A 421 -1.94 12.74 0.70
N ALA A 422 -1.40 13.28 1.78
CA ALA A 422 -0.12 13.98 1.82
C ALA A 422 0.90 13.16 2.62
N PRO A 423 2.17 13.09 2.19
CA PRO A 423 3.20 12.39 2.96
C PRO A 423 3.55 13.20 4.21
N VAL A 424 3.83 12.52 5.32
CA VAL A 424 4.24 13.15 6.59
C VAL A 424 5.49 12.58 7.21
#